data_AF-A0A7X0NYA7-F1
#
_entry.id   AF-A0A7X0NYA7-F1
#
_cell.length_a   1.000
_cell.length_b   1.000
_cell.length_c   1.000
_cell.angle_alpha   90.00
_cell.angle_beta   90.00
_cell.angle_gamma   90.00
#
_symmetry.space_group_name_H-M   'P 1'
#
loop_
_entity.id
_entity.type
_entity.pdbx_description
1 polymer ?
#
loop_
_entity_poly.entity_id
_entity_poly.type
_entity_poly.pdbx_seq_one_letter_code
_entity_poly.pdbx_strand_id
1 'polypeptide(L)' 'MTSRGLVTRIKCKEDARGVRIALTDKGRATIGAAVPGHVAQVRKLFLDAVPPKHLDIIANISEAVLEGLEDDDTVS' A
#
# COMPACT_ATOMS: atom_id res chain seq x y z
N MET A 1 -8.88 -10.79 -5.21
CA MET A 1 -8.23 -10.02 -6.31
C MET A 1 -7.89 -10.86 -7.54
N THR A 2 -7.45 -12.11 -7.37
CA THR A 2 -7.18 -13.03 -8.51
C THR A 2 -8.42 -13.34 -9.34
N SER A 3 -9.56 -13.65 -8.73
CA SER A 3 -10.84 -13.86 -9.44
C SER A 3 -11.29 -12.64 -10.25
N ARG A 4 -10.89 -11.43 -9.82
CA ARG A 4 -11.17 -10.16 -10.51
C ARG A 4 -10.16 -9.88 -11.65
N GLY A 5 -9.13 -10.71 -11.78
CA GLY A 5 -8.06 -10.60 -12.77
C GLY A 5 -7.06 -9.47 -12.49
N LEU A 6 -6.97 -8.98 -11.25
CA LEU A 6 -6.13 -7.82 -10.89
C LEU A 6 -4.72 -8.23 -10.44
N VAL A 7 -4.60 -9.45 -9.90
CA VAL A 7 -3.32 -10.03 -9.46
C VAL A 7 -3.26 -11.49 -9.90
N THR A 8 -2.06 -12.00 -10.11
CA THR A 8 -1.81 -13.41 -10.43
C THR A 8 -0.90 -14.06 -9.40
N ARG A 9 -1.01 -15.38 -9.24
CA ARG A 9 -0.17 -16.20 -8.38
C ARG A 9 0.89 -16.89 -9.23
N ILE A 10 2.15 -16.70 -8.86
CA ILE A 10 3.30 -17.29 -9.52
C ILE A 10 3.94 -18.27 -8.53
N LYS A 11 4.16 -19.52 -8.95
CA LYS A 11 4.89 -20.49 -8.12
C LYS A 11 6.31 -19.98 -7.89
N CYS A 12 6.76 -20.02 -6.64
CA CYS A 12 8.16 -19.70 -6.36
C CYS A 12 9.04 -20.85 -6.87
N LYS A 13 10.10 -20.52 -7.62
CA LYS A 13 11.03 -21.54 -8.13
C LYS A 13 12.03 -21.98 -7.06
N GLU A 14 12.31 -21.12 -6.07
CA GLU A 14 13.28 -21.39 -5.00
C GLU A 14 12.68 -22.09 -3.77
N ASP A 15 11.37 -21.95 -3.52
CA ASP A 15 10.67 -22.62 -2.42
C ASP A 15 9.34 -23.20 -2.90
N ALA A 16 9.20 -24.54 -2.84
CA ALA A 16 7.99 -25.24 -3.24
C ALA A 16 6.75 -24.89 -2.41
N ARG A 17 6.94 -24.29 -1.22
CA ARG A 17 5.86 -23.78 -0.36
C ARG A 17 5.52 -22.31 -0.65
N GLY A 18 6.38 -21.61 -1.39
CA GLY A 18 6.25 -20.17 -1.67
C GLY A 18 5.34 -19.87 -2.86
N VAL A 19 4.54 -18.81 -2.72
CA VAL A 19 3.75 -18.22 -3.81
C VAL A 19 4.05 -16.74 -3.91
N ARG A 20 4.46 -16.28 -5.08
CA ARG A 20 4.64 -14.85 -5.39
C ARG A 20 3.34 -14.29 -5.97
N ILE A 21 2.94 -13.11 -5.51
CA ILE A 21 1.81 -12.38 -6.09
C ILE A 21 2.36 -11.29 -7.00
N ALA A 22 1.86 -11.23 -8.22
CA ALA A 22 2.20 -10.17 -9.17
C ALA A 22 0.95 -9.43 -9.63
N LEU A 23 1.09 -8.14 -9.89
CA LEU A 23 0.06 -7.35 -10.53
C LEU A 23 -0.09 -7.80 -12.01
N THR A 24 -1.32 -7.95 -12.49
CA THR A 24 -1.57 -8.16 -13.93
C THR A 24 -1.59 -6.82 -14.66
N ASP A 25 -1.55 -6.84 -15.99
CA ASP A 25 -1.73 -5.63 -16.80
C ASP A 25 -3.08 -4.96 -16.54
N LYS A 26 -4.14 -5.77 -16.42
CA LYS A 26 -5.47 -5.28 -16.00
C LYS A 26 -5.42 -4.65 -14.62
N GLY A 27 -4.70 -5.25 -13.67
CA GLY A 27 -4.47 -4.69 -12.34
C GLY A 27 -3.77 -3.33 -12.41
N ARG A 28 -2.70 -3.23 -13.20
CA ARG A 28 -1.95 -2.00 -13.42
C ARG A 28 -2.81 -0.90 -14.03
N ALA A 29 -3.57 -1.21 -15.07
CA ALA A 29 -4.49 -0.27 -15.70
C ALA A 29 -5.60 0.18 -14.74
N THR A 30 -6.13 -0.74 -13.91
CA THR A 30 -7.16 -0.43 -12.92
C THR A 30 -6.64 0.55 -11.87
N ILE A 31 -5.42 0.32 -11.35
CA ILE A 31 -4.78 1.28 -10.42
C ILE A 31 -4.56 2.61 -11.12
N GLY A 32 -4.00 2.59 -12.34
CA GLY A 32 -3.76 3.82 -13.12
C GLY A 32 -5.03 4.66 -13.32
N ALA A 33 -6.17 4.02 -13.58
CA ALA A 33 -7.46 4.71 -13.71
C ALA A 33 -7.97 5.27 -12.36
N ALA A 34 -7.71 4.59 -11.25
CA ALA A 34 -8.20 5.00 -9.93
C ALA A 34 -7.33 6.10 -9.27
N VAL A 35 -6.01 6.11 -9.54
CA VAL A 35 -5.04 6.99 -8.88
C VAL A 35 -5.41 8.47 -8.95
N PRO A 36 -5.76 9.05 -10.12
CA PRO A 36 -6.08 10.48 -10.19
C PRO A 36 -7.25 10.88 -9.28
N GLY A 37 -8.32 10.08 -9.29
CA GLY A 37 -9.49 10.31 -8.43
C GLY A 37 -9.17 10.14 -6.95
N HIS A 38 -8.39 9.11 -6.62
CA HIS A 38 -7.96 8.85 -5.24
C HIS A 38 -7.08 9.99 -4.70
N VAL A 39 -6.07 10.43 -5.47
CA VAL A 39 -5.18 11.55 -5.08
C VAL A 39 -5.97 12.84 -4.91
N ALA A 40 -6.92 13.13 -5.80
CA ALA A 40 -7.77 14.31 -5.68
C ALA A 40 -8.59 14.29 -4.37
N GLN A 41 -9.14 13.13 -3.99
CA GLN A 41 -9.88 12.98 -2.74
C GLN A 41 -8.98 13.10 -1.51
N VAL A 42 -7.83 12.42 -1.48
CA VAL A 42 -6.87 12.50 -0.36
C VAL A 42 -6.40 13.94 -0.18
N ARG A 43 -6.06 14.64 -1.28
CA ARG A 43 -5.65 16.03 -1.20
C ARG A 43 -6.76 16.92 -0.63
N LYS A 44 -7.95 16.87 -1.22
CA LYS A 44 -9.08 17.70 -0.81
C LYS A 44 -9.51 17.46 0.64
N LEU A 45 -9.62 16.20 1.04
CA LEU A 45 -10.24 15.82 2.32
C LEU A 45 -9.25 15.76 3.47
N PHE A 46 -7.96 15.63 3.19
CA PHE A 46 -6.94 15.45 4.21
C PHE A 46 -5.83 16.48 4.08
N LEU A 47 -5.08 16.49 2.97
CA LEU A 47 -3.88 17.33 2.86
C LEU A 47 -4.19 18.84 2.87
N ASP A 48 -5.24 19.27 2.18
CA ASP A 48 -5.65 20.68 2.12
C ASP A 48 -6.42 21.11 3.38
N ALA A 49 -6.98 20.15 4.13
CA ALA A 49 -7.78 20.40 5.33
C ALA A 49 -6.93 20.51 6.61
N VAL A 50 -5.69 19.98 6.58
CA VAL A 50 -4.81 19.89 7.74
C VAL A 50 -3.68 20.93 7.61
N PRO A 51 -3.42 21.77 8.63
CA PRO A 51 -2.29 22.70 8.61
C PRO A 51 -0.95 21.96 8.41
N PRO A 52 0.01 22.52 7.65
CA PRO A 52 1.28 21.84 7.34
C PRO A 52 2.01 21.30 8.58
N LYS A 53 2.10 22.10 9.65
CA LYS A 53 2.72 21.71 10.92
C LYS A 53 2.09 20.46 11.57
N HIS A 54 0.81 20.20 11.32
CA HIS A 54 0.12 19.01 11.85
C HIS A 54 0.35 17.80 10.94
N LEU A 55 0.59 17.99 9.64
CA LEU A 55 1.01 16.89 8.75
C LEU A 55 2.36 16.33 9.19
N ASP A 56 3.30 17.18 9.58
CA ASP A 56 4.60 16.74 10.12
C ASP A 56 4.43 15.91 11.39
N ILE A 57 3.53 16.33 12.29
CA ILE A 57 3.24 15.58 13.52
C ILE A 57 2.62 14.21 13.20
N ILE A 58 1.68 14.16 12.25
CA ILE A 58 1.04 12.91 11.82
C ILE A 58 2.08 11.96 11.21
N ALA A 59 3.01 12.49 10.39
CA ALA A 59 4.09 11.72 9.81
C ALA A 59 4.96 11.09 10.91
N ASN A 60 5.45 11.90 11.87
CA ASN A 60 6.29 11.42 12.97
C ASN A 60 5.59 10.36 13.84
N ILE A 61 4.31 10.55 14.15
CA ILE A 61 3.54 9.57 14.93
C ILE A 61 3.38 8.27 14.12
N SER A 62 3.12 8.37 12.82
CA SER A 62 2.97 7.18 11.97
C SER A 62 4.28 6.39 11.86
N GLU A 63 5.41 7.08 11.76
CA GLU A 63 6.75 6.46 11.74
C GLU A 63 7.03 5.71 13.05
N ALA A 64 6.82 6.34 14.21
CA ALA A 64 7.02 5.68 15.51
C ALA A 64 6.14 4.43 15.69
N VAL A 65 4.91 4.44 15.15
CA VAL A 65 4.03 3.26 15.15
C VAL A 65 4.56 2.17 14.22
N LEU A 66 5.04 2.53 13.03
CA LEU A 66 5.61 1.58 12.09
C LEU A 66 6.87 0.91 12.65
N GLU A 67 7.77 1.67 13.28
CA GLU A 67 8.95 1.12 13.98
C GLU A 67 8.56 0.07 15.02
N GLY A 68 7.54 0.38 15.85
CA GLY A 68 7.05 -0.57 16.84
C GLY A 68 6.42 -1.85 16.25
N LEU A 69 5.89 -1.80 15.03
CA LEU A 69 5.35 -2.98 14.33
C LEU A 69 6.46 -3.83 13.70
N GLU A 70 7.48 -3.18 13.14
CA GLU A 70 8.65 -3.88 12.57
C GLU A 70 9.41 -4.66 13.65
N ASP A 71 9.49 -4.12 14.87
CA ASP A 71 10.09 -4.82 16.01
C ASP A 71 9.29 -6.06 16.42
N ASP A 72 7.95 -6.06 16.35
CA ASP A 72 7.09 -7.21 16.69
C ASP A 72 7.24 -8.37 15.68
N ASP A 73 7.41 -8.05 14.40
CA ASP A 73 7.62 -9.03 13.33
C ASP A 73 8.98 -9.76 13.42
N THR A 74 9.94 -9.23 14.20
CA THR A 74 11.26 -9.88 14.42
C THR A 74 11.31 -10.82 15.63
N VAL A 75 10.23 -10.90 16.42
CA VAL A 75 10.15 -11.72 17.65
C VAL A 75 9.31 -13.01 17.46
N SER A 76 8.75 -13.26 16.26
CA SER A 76 8.11 -14.55 15.89
C SER A 76 9.01 -15.44 15.03
#